data_AF-A0A329Z8V9-F1
#
_entry.id   AF-A0A329Z8V9-F1
#
_cell.length_a   1.000
_cell.length_b   1.000
_cell.length_c   1.000
_cell.angle_alpha   90.00
_cell.angle_beta   90.00
_cell.angle_gamma   90.00
#
_symmetry.space_group_name_H-M   'P 1'
#
loop_
_entity.id
_entity.type
_entity.pdbx_description
1 polymer ?
#
loop_
_entity_poly.entity_id
_entity_poly.type
_entity_poly.pdbx_seq_one_letter_code
_entity_poly.pdbx_strand_id
1 'polypeptide(L)'
;MKEQNTTNQNQTDNEARKKLYEQYVREANDRIKSNQEGQDKMILTLSASLFGLLSIFLKEVPNTCYAIVILFLLSGLTLITLTSTLFSFYCCKKGNIKDIHYAYKYYIEEKEKYFDKESLWSRIGNICNNVALISFTLLLIAYIVMVCYYFIIK
;
A
#
# COMPACT_ATOMS: atom_id res chain seq x y z
N MET A 1 -36.70 17.85 37.12
CA MET A 1 -35.41 17.23 37.52
C MET A 1 -35.01 16.01 36.69
N LYS A 2 -35.90 15.07 36.35
CA LYS A 2 -35.53 13.92 35.48
C LYS A 2 -35.17 14.32 34.04
N GLU A 3 -35.92 15.22 33.40
CA GLU A 3 -35.62 15.67 32.03
C GLU A 3 -34.25 16.36 31.89
N GLN A 4 -33.87 17.23 32.84
CA GLN A 4 -32.58 17.94 32.82
C GLN A 4 -31.37 17.00 32.95
N ASN A 5 -31.52 15.86 33.64
CA ASN A 5 -30.48 14.84 33.75
C ASN A 5 -30.33 14.05 32.44
N THR A 6 -31.46 13.68 31.80
CA THR A 6 -31.44 12.97 30.52
C THR A 6 -30.84 13.82 29.39
N THR A 7 -31.14 15.14 29.36
CA THR A 7 -30.58 16.04 28.33
C THR A 7 -29.07 16.22 28.50
N ASN A 8 -28.56 16.43 29.72
CA ASN A 8 -27.13 16.55 29.97
C ASN A 8 -26.37 15.26 29.65
N GLN A 9 -26.95 14.10 29.96
CA GLN A 9 -26.32 12.81 29.69
C GLN A 9 -26.24 12.52 28.19
N ASN A 10 -27.32 12.78 27.44
CA ASN A 10 -27.31 12.66 25.98
C ASN A 10 -26.31 13.63 25.31
N GLN A 11 -26.12 14.84 25.85
CA GLN A 11 -25.11 15.79 25.36
C GLN A 11 -23.69 15.28 25.62
N THR A 12 -23.43 14.76 26.81
CA THR A 12 -22.11 14.21 27.20
C THR A 12 -21.73 12.99 26.34
N ASP A 13 -22.69 12.10 26.09
CA ASP A 13 -22.48 10.92 25.24
C ASP A 13 -22.21 11.30 23.78
N ASN A 14 -22.90 12.32 23.26
CA ASN A 14 -22.70 12.81 21.90
C ASN A 14 -21.32 13.48 21.73
N GLU A 15 -20.88 14.26 22.73
CA GLU A 15 -19.52 14.84 22.75
C GLU A 15 -18.42 13.76 22.82
N ALA A 16 -18.61 12.74 23.65
CA ALA A 16 -17.66 11.62 23.76
C ALA A 16 -17.51 10.88 22.43
N ARG A 17 -18.62 10.59 21.74
CA ARG A 17 -18.61 9.91 20.43
C ARG A 17 -17.99 10.76 19.35
N LYS A 18 -18.27 12.07 19.34
CA LYS A 18 -17.64 13.00 18.42
C LYS A 18 -16.12 13.02 18.61
N LYS A 19 -15.65 13.02 19.85
CA LYS A 19 -14.22 12.96 20.17
C LYS A 19 -13.56 11.68 19.67
N LEU A 20 -14.23 10.52 19.82
CA LEU A 20 -13.76 9.24 19.27
C LEU A 20 -13.68 9.27 17.74
N TYR A 21 -14.69 9.83 17.08
CA TYR A 21 -14.68 10.02 15.62
C TYR A 21 -13.54 10.94 15.18
N GLU A 22 -13.35 12.08 15.83
CA GLU A 22 -12.24 13.00 15.51
C GLU A 22 -10.86 12.36 15.71
N GLN A 23 -10.71 11.52 16.75
CA GLN A 23 -9.50 10.73 16.94
C GLN A 23 -9.30 9.74 15.78
N TYR A 24 -10.34 8.97 15.42
CA TYR A 24 -10.27 8.04 14.30
C TYR A 24 -9.89 8.73 12.98
N VAL A 25 -10.49 9.89 12.70
CA VAL A 25 -10.20 10.68 11.48
C VAL A 25 -8.75 11.15 11.48
N ARG A 26 -8.22 11.63 12.62
CA ARG A 26 -6.81 12.01 12.74
C ARG A 26 -5.89 10.83 12.42
N GLU A 27 -6.11 9.70 13.07
CA GLU A 27 -5.32 8.49 12.82
C GLU A 27 -5.42 8.00 11.37
N ALA A 28 -6.60 8.06 10.76
CA ALA A 28 -6.79 7.69 9.35
C ALA A 28 -6.06 8.64 8.40
N ASN A 29 -6.06 9.94 8.67
CA ASN A 29 -5.32 10.93 7.90
C ASN A 29 -3.80 10.74 8.06
N ASP A 30 -3.32 10.43 9.26
CA ASP A 30 -1.91 10.11 9.51
C ASP A 30 -1.48 8.87 8.72
N ARG A 31 -2.32 7.83 8.66
CA ARG A 31 -2.09 6.65 7.81
C ARG A 31 -2.03 7.01 6.32
N ILE A 32 -2.93 7.86 5.83
CA ILE A 32 -2.92 8.31 4.43
C ILE A 32 -1.63 9.07 4.13
N LYS A 33 -1.25 10.02 5.01
CA LYS A 33 -0.03 10.81 4.85
C LYS A 33 1.21 9.92 4.84
N SER A 34 1.33 9.02 5.80
CA SER A 34 2.45 8.07 5.88
C SER A 34 2.55 7.18 4.63
N ASN A 35 1.42 6.69 4.11
CA ASN A 35 1.40 5.92 2.86
C ASN A 35 1.85 6.76 1.66
N GLN A 36 1.46 8.04 1.58
CA GLN A 36 1.90 8.93 0.50
C GLN A 36 3.41 9.19 0.55
N GLU A 37 3.94 9.49 1.73
CA GLU A 37 5.39 9.67 1.92
C GLU A 37 6.17 8.38 1.60
N GLY A 38 5.62 7.23 1.97
CA GLY A 38 6.19 5.91 1.63
C GLY A 38 6.18 5.67 0.11
N GLN A 39 5.08 5.99 -0.56
CA GLN A 39 4.95 5.87 -2.02
C GLN A 39 5.98 6.75 -2.74
N ASP A 40 6.14 8.01 -2.35
CA ASP A 40 7.09 8.94 -2.96
C ASP A 40 8.54 8.44 -2.82
N LYS A 41 8.92 8.02 -1.61
CA LYS A 41 10.24 7.43 -1.35
C LYS A 41 10.50 6.20 -2.20
N MET A 42 9.48 5.34 -2.34
CA MET A 42 9.57 4.14 -3.16
C MET A 42 9.74 4.48 -4.64
N ILE A 43 8.93 5.39 -5.19
CA ILE A 43 9.03 5.82 -6.59
C ILE A 43 10.43 6.39 -6.87
N LEU A 44 10.94 7.23 -5.97
CA LEU A 44 12.27 7.82 -6.10
C LEU A 44 13.37 6.75 -6.09
N THR A 45 13.31 5.84 -5.13
CA THR A 45 14.29 4.75 -4.98
C THR A 45 14.27 3.82 -6.20
N LEU A 46 13.08 3.43 -6.66
CA LEU A 46 12.92 2.57 -7.82
C LEU A 46 13.41 3.25 -9.10
N SER A 47 13.09 4.53 -9.30
CA SER A 47 13.56 5.29 -10.45
C SER A 47 15.09 5.38 -10.50
N ALA A 48 15.73 5.67 -9.37
CA ALA A 48 17.18 5.68 -9.26
C ALA A 48 17.80 4.30 -9.52
N SER A 49 17.22 3.24 -8.95
CA SER A 49 17.69 1.87 -9.10
C SER A 49 17.56 1.38 -10.56
N LEU A 50 16.41 1.63 -11.19
CA LEU A 50 16.16 1.32 -12.60
C LEU A 50 17.15 2.03 -13.51
N PHE A 51 17.45 3.31 -13.25
CA PHE A 51 18.43 4.05 -14.03
C PHE A 51 19.86 3.50 -13.88
N GLY A 52 20.25 3.14 -12.65
CA GLY A 52 21.54 2.50 -12.38
C GLY A 52 21.66 1.13 -13.08
N LEU A 53 20.62 0.29 -12.96
CA LEU A 53 20.55 -1.00 -13.64
C LEU A 53 20.60 -0.85 -15.16
N LEU A 54 19.84 0.08 -15.73
CA LEU A 54 19.83 0.35 -17.17
C LEU A 54 21.23 0.66 -17.69
N SER A 55 21.99 1.47 -16.97
CA SER A 55 23.36 1.86 -17.33
C SER A 55 24.31 0.64 -17.37
N ILE A 56 24.18 -0.27 -16.40
CA ILE A 56 24.97 -1.51 -16.34
C ILE A 56 24.57 -2.43 -17.50
N PHE A 57 23.26 -2.58 -17.75
CA PHE A 57 22.74 -3.44 -18.80
C PHE A 57 23.20 -3.03 -20.20
N LEU A 58 23.19 -1.72 -20.51
CA LEU A 58 23.68 -1.21 -21.79
C LEU A 58 25.18 -1.50 -22.03
N LYS A 59 25.97 -1.66 -20.96
CA LYS A 59 27.41 -1.81 -21.05
C LYS A 59 27.88 -3.27 -21.01
N GLU A 60 27.30 -4.08 -20.14
CA GLU A 60 27.88 -5.36 -19.71
C GLU A 60 27.14 -6.60 -20.22
N VAL A 61 25.90 -6.48 -20.72
CA VAL A 61 25.15 -7.69 -21.08
C VAL A 61 25.51 -8.19 -22.49
N PRO A 62 26.09 -9.42 -22.60
CA PRO A 62 26.37 -10.02 -23.89
C PRO A 62 25.07 -10.40 -24.60
N ASN A 63 25.05 -10.22 -25.93
CA ASN A 63 23.89 -10.45 -26.78
C ASN A 63 23.66 -11.96 -27.04
N THR A 64 23.45 -12.72 -25.95
CA THR A 64 23.17 -14.16 -25.98
C THR A 64 21.69 -14.41 -25.75
N CYS A 65 21.14 -15.44 -26.40
CA CYS A 65 19.71 -15.79 -26.30
C CYS A 65 19.26 -15.99 -24.84
N TYR A 66 20.11 -16.62 -24.01
CA TYR A 66 19.83 -16.85 -22.59
C TYR A 66 19.74 -15.56 -21.77
N ALA A 67 20.66 -14.61 -21.99
CA ALA A 67 20.65 -13.33 -21.30
C ALA A 67 19.40 -12.50 -21.66
N ILE A 68 18.97 -12.54 -22.92
CA ILE A 68 17.76 -11.84 -23.39
C ILE A 68 16.50 -12.40 -22.71
N VAL A 69 16.38 -13.73 -22.59
CA VAL A 69 15.22 -14.36 -21.93
C VAL A 69 15.16 -14.00 -20.44
N ILE A 70 16.29 -14.04 -19.73
CA ILE A 70 16.35 -13.66 -18.32
C ILE A 70 16.01 -12.17 -18.12
N LEU A 71 16.52 -11.30 -19.00
CA LEU A 71 16.19 -9.89 -19.01
C LEU A 71 14.70 -9.64 -19.21
N PHE A 72 14.09 -10.34 -20.16
CA PHE A 72 12.64 -10.26 -20.41
C PHE A 72 11.84 -10.68 -19.17
N LEU A 73 12.26 -11.77 -18.51
CA LEU A 73 11.60 -12.25 -17.29
C LEU A 73 11.76 -11.26 -16.12
N LEU A 74 12.96 -10.73 -15.90
CA LEU A 74 13.25 -9.73 -14.86
C LEU A 74 12.48 -8.43 -15.08
N SER A 75 12.45 -7.92 -16.32
CA SER A 75 11.70 -6.71 -16.67
C SER A 75 10.20 -6.91 -16.48
N GLY A 76 9.65 -8.06 -16.87
CA GLY A 76 8.26 -8.43 -16.63
C GLY A 76 7.92 -8.49 -15.13
N LEU A 77 8.72 -9.20 -14.32
CA LEU A 77 8.54 -9.28 -12.87
C LEU A 77 8.66 -7.91 -12.19
N THR A 78 9.59 -7.07 -12.65
CA THR A 78 9.78 -5.71 -12.15
C THR A 78 8.54 -4.87 -12.44
N LEU A 79 8.01 -4.93 -13.66
CA LEU A 79 6.80 -4.19 -14.04
C LEU A 79 5.58 -4.64 -13.22
N ILE A 80 5.38 -5.95 -13.05
CA ILE A 80 4.29 -6.50 -12.24
C ILE A 80 4.40 -6.05 -10.78
N THR A 81 5.60 -6.14 -10.21
CA THR A 81 5.85 -5.71 -8.82
C THR A 81 5.57 -4.22 -8.65
N LEU A 82 6.09 -3.38 -9.54
CA LEU A 82 5.91 -1.93 -9.50
C LEU A 82 4.42 -1.56 -9.62
N THR A 83 3.74 -2.09 -10.63
CA THR A 83 2.32 -1.81 -10.87
C THR A 83 1.44 -2.29 -9.73
N SER A 84 1.66 -3.51 -9.22
CA SER A 84 0.92 -4.04 -8.07
C SER A 84 1.12 -3.20 -6.82
N THR A 85 2.35 -2.72 -6.57
CA THR A 85 2.66 -1.89 -5.40
C THR A 85 2.01 -0.50 -5.49
N LEU A 86 2.09 0.16 -6.66
CA LEU A 86 1.41 1.44 -6.89
C LEU A 86 -0.10 1.31 -6.77
N PHE A 87 -0.66 0.22 -7.30
CA PHE A 87 -2.09 -0.06 -7.19
C PHE A 87 -2.52 -0.34 -5.75
N SER A 88 -1.70 -1.06 -4.97
CA SER A 88 -1.90 -1.27 -3.53
C SER A 88 -2.03 0.06 -2.78
N PHE A 89 -1.09 1.01 -3.00
CA PHE A 89 -1.17 2.34 -2.38
C PHE A 89 -2.44 3.09 -2.76
N TYR A 90 -2.83 3.04 -4.04
CA TYR A 90 -4.06 3.66 -4.51
C TYR A 90 -5.31 3.06 -3.83
N CYS A 91 -5.38 1.73 -3.74
CA CYS A 91 -6.47 1.02 -3.08
C CYS A 91 -6.52 1.33 -1.59
N CYS A 92 -5.39 1.34 -0.89
CA CYS A 92 -5.31 1.70 0.53
C CYS A 92 -5.77 3.14 0.78
N LYS A 93 -5.40 4.10 -0.07
CA LYS A 93 -5.90 5.48 0.03
C LYS A 93 -7.43 5.54 -0.10
N LYS A 94 -7.99 4.87 -1.12
CA LYS A 94 -9.45 4.79 -1.29
C LYS A 94 -10.15 4.04 -0.16
N GLY A 95 -9.49 3.02 0.38
CA GLY A 95 -9.95 2.25 1.53
C GLY A 95 -10.12 3.14 2.75
N ASN A 96 -9.04 3.83 3.16
CA ASN A 96 -9.07 4.73 4.32
C ASN A 96 -10.15 5.83 4.21
N ILE A 97 -10.35 6.42 3.02
CA ILE A 97 -11.43 7.42 2.82
C ILE A 97 -12.81 6.80 3.07
N LYS A 98 -13.01 5.55 2.63
CA LYS A 98 -14.28 4.84 2.80
C LYS A 98 -14.47 4.35 4.23
N ASP A 99 -13.39 3.98 4.90
CA ASP A 99 -13.39 3.57 6.30
C ASP A 99 -13.71 4.76 7.22
N ILE A 100 -13.22 5.98 6.90
CA ILE A 100 -13.67 7.23 7.57
C ILE A 100 -15.19 7.42 7.43
N HIS A 101 -15.75 7.16 6.26
CA HIS A 101 -17.21 7.25 6.05
C HIS A 101 -17.98 6.21 6.88
N TYR A 102 -17.45 5.00 7.04
CA TYR A 102 -18.04 3.98 7.90
C TYR A 102 -17.93 4.36 9.39
N ALA A 103 -16.80 4.92 9.80
CA ALA A 103 -16.63 5.46 11.15
C ALA A 103 -17.62 6.60 11.44
N TYR A 104 -17.88 7.51 10.48
CA TYR A 104 -18.90 8.54 10.65
C TYR A 104 -20.29 7.94 10.91
N LYS A 105 -20.68 6.92 10.12
CA LYS A 105 -21.97 6.24 10.29
C LYS A 105 -22.08 5.49 11.62
N TYR A 106 -20.98 4.96 12.12
CA TYR A 106 -20.95 4.28 13.40
C TYR A 106 -21.01 5.28 14.57
N TYR A 107 -20.07 6.23 14.62
CA TYR A 107 -19.92 7.14 15.75
C TYR A 107 -20.95 8.28 15.77
N ILE A 108 -21.39 8.79 14.62
CA ILE A 108 -22.31 9.94 14.55
C ILE A 108 -23.74 9.52 14.24
N GLU A 109 -23.95 8.62 13.28
CA GLU A 109 -25.31 8.16 12.91
C GLU A 109 -25.79 6.95 13.75
N GLU A 110 -24.96 6.44 14.66
CA GLU A 110 -25.27 5.35 15.59
C GLU A 110 -25.68 4.03 14.92
N LYS A 111 -25.12 3.76 13.73
CA LYS A 111 -25.42 2.54 12.97
C LYS A 111 -24.41 1.45 13.31
N GLU A 112 -24.73 0.62 14.30
CA GLU A 112 -23.92 -0.53 14.77
C GLU A 112 -23.41 -1.45 13.65
N LYS A 113 -24.17 -1.61 12.56
CA LYS A 113 -23.79 -2.41 11.39
C LYS A 113 -22.50 -1.96 10.67
N TYR A 114 -21.95 -0.80 11.02
CA TYR A 114 -20.71 -0.27 10.46
C TYR A 114 -19.48 -0.42 11.37
N PHE A 115 -19.63 -0.98 12.58
CA PHE A 115 -18.52 -1.14 13.53
C PHE A 115 -17.35 -1.93 12.94
N ASP A 116 -17.63 -3.11 12.37
CA ASP A 116 -16.63 -4.03 11.83
C ASP A 116 -16.65 -4.09 10.30
N LYS A 117 -17.11 -3.00 9.67
CA LYS A 117 -17.25 -2.98 8.22
C LYS A 117 -15.98 -2.50 7.56
N GLU A 118 -15.24 -3.42 6.97
CA GLU A 118 -14.11 -3.07 6.10
C GLU A 118 -14.56 -2.65 4.70
N SER A 119 -13.84 -1.69 4.12
CA SER A 119 -14.00 -1.37 2.71
C SER A 119 -13.42 -2.47 1.81
N LEU A 120 -14.14 -2.77 0.72
CA LEU A 120 -13.64 -3.65 -0.34
C LEU A 120 -12.29 -3.17 -0.91
N TRP A 121 -12.04 -1.86 -0.89
CA TRP A 121 -10.78 -1.27 -1.34
C TRP A 121 -9.61 -1.62 -0.42
N SER A 122 -9.80 -1.62 0.91
CA SER A 122 -8.78 -2.09 1.85
C SER A 122 -8.47 -3.58 1.63
N ARG A 123 -9.50 -4.40 1.40
CA ARG A 123 -9.31 -5.83 1.10
C ARG A 123 -8.53 -6.08 -0.20
N ILE A 124 -8.89 -5.36 -1.28
CA ILE A 124 -8.17 -5.44 -2.56
C ILE A 124 -6.73 -4.93 -2.40
N GLY A 125 -6.53 -3.83 -1.66
CA GLY A 125 -5.22 -3.28 -1.35
C GLY A 125 -4.31 -4.30 -0.68
N ASN A 126 -4.80 -5.00 0.34
CA ASN A 126 -4.04 -6.07 1.01
C ASN A 126 -3.67 -7.23 0.07
N ILE A 127 -4.57 -7.63 -0.84
CA ILE A 127 -4.27 -8.68 -1.82
C ILE A 127 -3.15 -8.21 -2.77
N CYS A 128 -3.26 -7.00 -3.31
CA CYS A 128 -2.23 -6.42 -4.19
C CYS A 128 -0.89 -6.29 -3.47
N ASN A 129 -0.89 -5.87 -2.20
CA ASN A 129 0.30 -5.79 -1.38
C ASN A 129 0.99 -7.14 -1.22
N ASN A 130 0.23 -8.19 -0.93
CA ASN A 130 0.77 -9.54 -0.80
C ASN A 130 1.32 -10.07 -2.12
N VAL A 131 0.63 -9.82 -3.23
CA VAL A 131 1.12 -10.16 -4.58
C VAL A 131 2.43 -9.46 -4.88
N ALA A 132 2.52 -8.15 -4.57
CA ALA A 132 3.75 -7.37 -4.74
C ALA A 132 4.91 -7.92 -3.91
N LEU A 133 4.65 -8.34 -2.67
CA LEU A 133 5.67 -8.92 -1.80
C LEU A 133 6.23 -10.23 -2.36
N ILE A 134 5.33 -11.11 -2.84
CA ILE A 134 5.72 -12.39 -3.45
C ILE A 134 6.50 -12.16 -4.73
N SER A 135 6.02 -11.27 -5.62
CA SER A 135 6.70 -10.98 -6.88
C SER A 135 8.06 -10.33 -6.66
N PHE A 136 8.19 -9.44 -5.67
CA PHE A 136 9.46 -8.84 -5.29
C PHE A 136 10.46 -9.88 -4.76
N THR A 137 9.99 -10.83 -3.96
CA THR A 137 10.85 -11.91 -3.44
C THR A 137 11.38 -12.79 -4.58
N LEU A 138 10.52 -13.17 -5.53
CA LEU A 138 10.92 -13.93 -6.73
C LEU A 138 11.90 -13.14 -7.60
N LEU A 139 11.70 -11.82 -7.72
CA LEU A 139 12.60 -10.92 -8.45
C LEU A 139 14.02 -10.93 -7.85
N LEU A 140 14.14 -10.85 -6.52
CA LEU A 140 15.43 -10.90 -5.82
C LEU A 140 16.15 -12.22 -6.05
N ILE A 141 15.43 -13.35 -5.99
CA ILE A 141 16.00 -14.67 -6.25
C ILE A 141 16.51 -14.75 -7.69
N ALA A 142 15.72 -14.32 -8.67
CA ALA A 142 16.11 -14.31 -10.08
C ALA A 142 17.35 -13.41 -10.33
N TYR A 143 17.42 -12.26 -9.66
CA TYR A 143 18.56 -11.36 -9.75
C TYR A 143 19.84 -12.00 -9.21
N ILE A 144 19.78 -12.63 -8.02
CA ILE A 144 20.93 -13.34 -7.44
C ILE A 144 21.42 -14.45 -8.37
N VAL A 145 20.49 -15.26 -8.92
CA VAL A 145 20.85 -16.32 -9.87
C VAL A 145 21.56 -15.76 -11.11
N MET A 146 21.10 -14.64 -11.66
CA MET A 146 21.74 -14.00 -12.80
C MET A 146 23.15 -13.50 -12.48
N VAL A 147 23.34 -12.86 -11.31
CA VAL A 147 24.65 -12.40 -10.87
C VAL A 147 25.61 -13.57 -10.67
N CYS A 148 25.18 -14.65 -9.99
CA CYS A 148 25.98 -15.85 -9.82
C CYS A 148 26.37 -16.47 -11.17
N TYR A 149 25.43 -16.58 -12.11
CA TYR A 149 25.70 -17.08 -13.47
C TYR A 149 26.76 -16.23 -14.19
N TYR A 150 26.65 -14.90 -14.12
CA TYR A 150 27.62 -13.99 -14.71
C TYR A 150 29.03 -14.20 -14.17
N PHE A 151 29.20 -14.38 -12.84
CA PHE A 151 30.50 -14.61 -12.22
C PHE A 151 31.08 -16.01 -12.45
N ILE A 152 30.24 -17.02 -12.72
CA ILE A 152 30.72 -18.40 -12.98
C ILE A 152 31.21 -18.55 -14.42
N ILE A 153 30.60 -17.83 -15.37
CA ILE A 153 30.91 -17.94 -16.80
C ILE A 153 32.00 -16.99 -17.26
N LYS A 154 32.18 -15.88 -16.56
CA LYS A 154 33.26 -14.92 -16.80
C LYS A 154 34.51 -15.34 -16.04
#